data_AF-A0A354T8R7-F1
#
_entry.id   AF-A0A354T8R7-F1
#
_cell.length_a   1.000
_cell.length_b   1.000
_cell.length_c   1.000
_cell.angle_alpha   90.00
_cell.angle_beta   90.00
_cell.angle_gamma   90.00
#
_symmetry.space_group_name_H-M   'P 1'
#
loop_
_entity.id
_entity.type
_entity.pdbx_description
1 polymer ?
#
loop_
_entity_poly.entity_id
_entity_poly.type
_entity_poly.pdbx_seq_one_letter_code
_entity_poly.pdbx_strand_id
1 'polypeptide(L)'
;MAPHKVILDSDLAESLWRLPARSRREIIAIFEKMADCPLAGVEDQIRATDGRIIQRARFGRWRVCFWIDGPVDELRIVEVSRAK
;
A
#
# COMPACT_ATOMS: atom_id res chain seq x y z
N MET A 1 0.72 -2.70 19.57
CA MET A 1 -0.26 -3.08 18.53
C MET A 1 0.42 -4.09 17.62
N ALA A 2 -0.26 -5.14 17.20
CA ALA A 2 0.30 -6.06 16.21
C ALA A 2 0.42 -5.34 14.85
N PRO A 3 1.43 -5.64 14.03
CA PRO A 3 1.53 -5.08 12.69
C PRO A 3 0.37 -5.54 11.82
N HIS A 4 -0.11 -4.65 10.95
CA HIS A 4 -1.18 -4.96 10.01
C HIS A 4 -0.70 -5.98 8.98
N LYS A 5 -1.58 -6.87 8.55
CA LYS A 5 -1.30 -7.79 7.43
C LYS A 5 -1.45 -7.04 6.12
N VAL A 6 -0.39 -7.00 5.32
CA VAL A 6 -0.43 -6.39 3.98
C VAL A 6 -1.04 -7.39 3.00
N ILE A 7 -2.16 -7.01 2.39
CA ILE A 7 -2.92 -7.83 1.45
C ILE A 7 -2.80 -7.22 0.06
N LEU A 8 -2.39 -8.05 -0.90
CA LEU A 8 -2.33 -7.73 -2.33
C LEU A 8 -3.33 -8.63 -3.06
N ASP A 9 -3.99 -8.12 -4.09
CA ASP A 9 -4.63 -9.00 -5.06
C ASP A 9 -3.58 -9.68 -5.97
N SER A 10 -4.01 -10.72 -6.68
CA SER A 10 -3.12 -11.51 -7.54
C SER A 10 -2.51 -10.67 -8.66
N ASP A 11 -3.29 -9.76 -9.25
CA ASP A 11 -2.86 -8.94 -10.39
C ASP A 11 -1.77 -7.94 -9.97
N LEU A 12 -1.94 -7.30 -8.82
CA LEU A 12 -0.96 -6.40 -8.22
C LEU A 12 0.29 -7.19 -7.84
N ALA A 13 0.15 -8.36 -7.20
CA ALA A 13 1.29 -9.21 -6.86
C ALA A 13 2.10 -9.61 -8.11
N GLU A 14 1.43 -10.00 -9.20
CA GLU A 14 2.07 -10.30 -10.48
C GLU A 14 2.78 -9.07 -11.08
N SER A 15 2.13 -7.91 -11.07
CA SER A 15 2.72 -6.67 -11.61
C SER A 15 4.00 -6.28 -10.86
N LEU A 16 3.98 -6.41 -9.53
CA LEU A 16 5.14 -6.15 -8.69
C LEU A 16 6.23 -7.18 -8.92
N TRP A 17 5.88 -8.44 -9.14
CA TRP A 17 6.85 -9.51 -9.42
C TRP A 17 7.65 -9.24 -10.70
N ARG A 18 7.05 -8.62 -11.71
CA ARG A 18 7.70 -8.27 -12.98
C ARG A 18 8.66 -7.08 -12.88
N LEU A 19 8.68 -6.36 -11.75
CA LEU A 19 9.59 -5.23 -11.56
C LEU A 19 11.05 -5.70 -11.33
N PRO A 20 12.04 -4.84 -11.64
CA PRO A 20 13.43 -5.10 -11.29
C PRO A 20 13.60 -5.39 -9.81
N ALA A 21 14.54 -6.29 -9.46
CA ALA A 21 14.76 -6.74 -8.08
C ALA A 21 14.95 -5.59 -7.08
N ARG A 22 15.63 -4.51 -7.49
CA ARG A 22 15.80 -3.30 -6.68
C ARG A 22 14.47 -2.64 -6.34
N SER A 23 13.59 -2.45 -7.33
CA SER A 23 12.27 -1.87 -7.13
C SER A 23 11.42 -2.72 -6.19
N ARG A 24 11.46 -4.05 -6.35
CA ARG A 24 10.73 -4.98 -5.47
C ARG A 24 11.19 -4.85 -4.01
N ARG A 25 12.49 -4.78 -3.75
CA ARG A 25 13.03 -4.59 -2.39
C ARG A 25 12.59 -3.26 -1.77
N GLU A 26 12.61 -2.18 -2.55
CA GLU A 26 12.12 -0.87 -2.08
C GLU A 26 10.64 -0.93 -1.69
N ILE A 27 9.80 -1.58 -2.51
CA ILE A 27 8.36 -1.71 -2.25
C ILE A 27 8.08 -2.61 -1.04
N ILE A 28 8.81 -3.72 -0.88
CA ILE A 28 8.68 -4.58 0.30
C ILE A 28 9.01 -3.81 1.58
N ALA A 29 10.10 -3.03 1.58
CA ALA A 29 10.45 -2.20 2.74
C ALA A 29 9.39 -1.13 3.06
N ILE A 30 8.71 -0.60 2.03
CA ILE A 30 7.57 0.30 2.22
C ILE A 30 6.41 -0.45 2.89
N PHE A 31 6.07 -1.66 2.42
CA PHE A 31 5.01 -2.48 3.00
C PHE A 31 5.28 -2.86 4.46
N GLU A 32 6.51 -3.23 4.80
CA GLU A 32 6.92 -3.48 6.19
C GLU A 32 6.69 -2.25 7.06
N LYS A 33 7.11 -1.07 6.60
CA LYS A 33 6.88 0.19 7.30
C LYS A 33 5.39 0.51 7.46
N MET A 34 4.58 0.25 6.44
CA MET A 34 3.14 0.49 6.49
C MET A 34 2.41 -0.52 7.38
N ALA A 35 2.90 -1.76 7.48
CA ALA A 35 2.37 -2.74 8.42
C ALA A 35 2.47 -2.24 9.87
N ASP A 36 3.60 -1.62 10.22
CA ASP A 36 3.81 -1.02 11.55
C ASP A 36 3.07 0.31 11.73
N CYS A 37 3.03 1.14 10.69
CA CYS A 37 2.42 2.47 10.72
C CYS A 37 1.59 2.71 9.43
N PRO A 38 0.33 2.24 9.39
CA PRO A 38 -0.51 2.28 8.19
C PRO A 38 -0.68 3.66 7.58
N LEU A 39 -0.74 4.69 8.42
CA LEU A 39 -0.96 6.07 7.99
C LEU A 39 0.34 6.83 7.68
N ALA A 40 1.49 6.16 7.70
CA ALA A 40 2.77 6.80 7.39
C ALA A 40 2.77 7.32 5.95
N GLY A 41 3.17 8.59 5.78
CA GLY A 41 3.33 9.20 4.46
C GLY A 41 2.04 9.39 3.67
N VAL A 42 0.86 9.25 4.30
CA VAL A 42 -0.44 9.60 3.69
C VAL A 42 -0.45 11.09 3.39
N GLU A 43 -0.67 11.42 2.11
CA GLU A 43 -0.78 12.80 1.63
C GLU A 43 -2.22 13.20 1.35
N ASP A 44 -3.07 12.24 0.98
CA ASP A 44 -4.44 12.50 0.58
C ASP A 44 -5.32 11.24 0.71
N GLN A 45 -6.63 11.43 0.69
CA GLN A 45 -7.63 10.37 0.75
C GLN A 45 -8.77 10.62 -0.23
N ILE A 46 -9.24 9.56 -0.89
CA ILE A 46 -10.38 9.59 -1.81
C ILE A 46 -11.45 8.64 -1.29
N ARG A 47 -12.71 9.07 -1.33
CA ARG A 47 -13.83 8.17 -1.10
C ARG A 47 -14.14 7.39 -2.37
N ALA A 48 -13.99 6.07 -2.32
CA ALA A 48 -14.36 5.16 -3.38
C ALA A 48 -15.89 5.04 -3.51
N THR A 49 -16.34 4.52 -4.66
CA THR A 49 -17.77 4.34 -4.98
C THR A 49 -18.49 3.36 -4.06
N ASP A 50 -17.76 2.39 -3.50
CA ASP A 50 -18.24 1.43 -2.51
C ASP A 50 -18.26 2.01 -1.07
N GLY A 51 -17.92 3.29 -0.92
CA GLY A 51 -17.90 3.99 0.36
C GLY A 51 -16.59 3.86 1.14
N ARG A 52 -15.62 3.05 0.69
CA ARG A 52 -14.31 2.91 1.34
C ARG A 52 -13.49 4.19 1.20
N ILE A 53 -12.62 4.46 2.17
CA ILE A 53 -11.65 5.55 2.10
C ILE A 53 -10.33 4.99 1.60
N ILE A 54 -9.96 5.34 0.38
CA ILE A 54 -8.67 5.02 -0.22
C ILE A 54 -7.67 6.10 0.19
N GLN A 55 -6.67 5.70 0.96
CA GLN A 55 -5.52 6.49 1.35
C GLN A 55 -4.47 6.48 0.23
N ARG A 56 -3.83 7.62 -0.01
CA ARG A 56 -2.71 7.77 -0.95
C ARG A 56 -1.47 8.17 -0.16
N ALA A 57 -0.50 7.27 -0.08
CA ALA A 57 0.77 7.53 0.60
C ALA A 57 1.93 7.65 -0.39
N ARG A 58 2.89 8.53 -0.07
CA ARG A 58 4.11 8.75 -0.85
C ARG A 58 5.33 8.29 -0.07
N PHE A 59 6.15 7.47 -0.72
CA PHE A 59 7.42 6.97 -0.20
C PHE A 59 8.52 7.17 -1.25
N GLY A 60 9.17 8.32 -1.20
CA GLY A 60 10.19 8.71 -2.18
C GLY A 60 9.61 8.76 -3.58
N ARG A 61 10.04 7.81 -4.44
CA ARG A 61 9.58 7.69 -5.84
C ARG A 61 8.35 6.80 -6.02
N TRP A 62 7.82 6.24 -4.95
CA TRP A 62 6.67 5.33 -4.98
C TRP A 62 5.45 6.01 -4.37
N ARG A 63 4.30 5.72 -4.97
CA ARG A 63 2.97 6.03 -4.45
C ARG A 63 2.27 4.70 -4.19
N VAL A 64 1.65 4.59 -3.02
CA VAL A 64 0.88 3.42 -2.60
C VAL A 64 -0.54 3.88 -2.30
N CYS A 65 -1.52 3.31 -3.00
CA CYS A 65 -2.93 3.51 -2.73
C CYS A 65 -3.44 2.30 -1.96
N PHE A 66 -4.13 2.52 -0.83
CA PHE A 66 -4.58 1.44 0.04
C PHE A 66 -5.80 1.84 0.84
N TRP A 67 -6.46 0.88 1.47
CA TRP A 67 -7.43 1.13 2.52
C TRP A 67 -7.19 0.18 3.70
N ILE A 68 -7.67 0.56 4.88
CA ILE A 68 -7.47 -0.18 6.12
C ILE A 68 -8.77 -0.90 6.48
N ASP A 69 -8.69 -2.21 6.67
CA ASP A 69 -9.76 -3.01 7.24
C ASP A 69 -9.52 -3.15 8.75
N GLY A 70 -10.02 -2.17 9.51
CA GLY A 70 -9.79 -2.09 10.96
C GLY A 70 -10.22 -3.33 11.75
N PRO A 71 -11.39 -3.94 11.49
CA PRO A 71 -11.83 -5.15 12.18
C PRO A 71 -10.89 -6.37 12.07
N VAL A 72 -10.04 -6.45 11.05
CA VAL A 72 -9.14 -7.60 10.80
C VAL A 72 -7.66 -7.21 10.76
N ASP A 73 -7.33 -5.97 11.12
CA ASP A 73 -5.96 -5.42 11.07
C ASP A 73 -5.28 -5.64 9.71
N GLU A 74 -6.02 -5.46 8.60
CA GLU A 74 -5.50 -5.63 7.25
C GLU A 74 -5.24 -4.30 6.56
N LEU A 75 -4.13 -4.23 5.84
CA LEU A 75 -3.76 -3.16 4.94
C LEU A 75 -3.93 -3.65 3.50
N ARG A 76 -5.00 -3.24 2.84
CA ARG A 76 -5.33 -3.71 1.49
C ARG A 76 -4.77 -2.75 0.46
N ILE A 77 -3.75 -3.19 -0.27
CA ILE A 77 -3.12 -2.37 -1.30
C ILE A 77 -3.94 -2.47 -2.58
N VAL A 78 -4.31 -1.30 -3.10
CA VAL A 78 -5.08 -1.14 -4.34
C VAL A 78 -4.15 -0.91 -5.51
N GLU A 79 -3.10 -0.10 -5.32
CA GLU A 79 -2.19 0.28 -6.40
C GLU A 79 -0.80 0.62 -5.85
N VAL A 80 0.24 0.27 -6.60
CA VAL A 80 1.59 0.80 -6.42
C VAL A 80 2.09 1.38 -7.73
N SER A 81 2.42 2.66 -7.74
CA SER A 81 2.90 3.35 -8.93
C SER A 81 4.06 4.29 -8.63
N ARG A 82 4.71 4.79 -9.69
CA ARG A 82 5.74 5.83 -9.52
C ARG A 82 5.06 7.15 -9.19
N ALA A 83 5.51 7.76 -8.10
CA ALA A 83 5.08 9.09 -7.74
C ALA A 83 5.61 10.07 -8.80
N LYS A 84 4.68 10.75 -9.49
CA LYS A 84 5.01 11.89 -10.34
C LYS A 84 5.56 13.04 -9.51
#